data_AF-A0A1B1FFQ4-F1
#
_entry.id   AF-A0A1B1FFQ4-F1
#
_cell.length_a   1.000
_cell.length_b   1.000
_cell.length_c   1.000
_cell.angle_alpha   90.00
_cell.angle_beta   90.00
_cell.angle_gamma   90.00
#
_symmetry.space_group_name_H-M   'P 1'
#
loop_
_entity.id
_entity.type
_entity.pdbx_description
1 polymer ?
#
loop_
_entity_poly.entity_id
_entity_poly.type
_entity_poly.pdbx_seq_one_letter_code
_entity_poly.pdbx_strand_id
1 'polypeptide(L)'
;MSQTPSPKLLPVVLPSRGSSPECPWLDNKGEFLVHKILTVLDRMEPMEEIPDDCFLPLPPIDFTHNMSLGAAAAIVDKVARKTIRLYSKKCHQLGHTQKDCSELLHLLHQLRQWVAPCLTDTWEYKEVTEPILEQLRQQRQTAPNPGNTACARHSIWAATTHYYRQVARLTSLMFKQHLMN
;
A
#
# COMPACT_ATOMS: atom_id res chain seq x y z
N MET A 1 -39.76 22.17 -60.12
CA MET A 1 -38.92 22.51 -58.95
C MET A 1 -38.88 21.27 -58.07
N SER A 2 -37.82 20.47 -58.17
CA SER A 2 -37.71 19.19 -57.45
C SER A 2 -36.93 19.41 -56.15
N GLN A 3 -37.57 19.16 -55.00
CA GLN A 3 -36.90 19.14 -53.70
C GLN A 3 -36.36 17.73 -53.43
N THR A 4 -35.04 17.62 -53.31
CA THR A 4 -34.33 16.43 -52.85
C THR A 4 -34.43 16.35 -51.31
N PRO A 5 -34.76 15.19 -50.71
CA PRO A 5 -34.74 15.06 -49.26
C PRO A 5 -33.30 14.81 -48.77
N SER A 6 -32.82 15.66 -47.87
CA SER A 6 -31.54 15.46 -47.16
C SER A 6 -31.61 14.20 -46.29
N PRO A 7 -30.56 13.36 -46.27
CA PRO A 7 -30.53 12.20 -45.39
C PRO A 7 -30.32 12.66 -43.95
N LYS A 8 -31.27 12.29 -43.06
CA LYS A 8 -31.12 12.45 -41.62
C LYS A 8 -30.02 11.48 -41.14
N LEU A 9 -28.86 12.04 -40.83
CA LEU A 9 -27.80 11.34 -40.10
C LEU A 9 -28.33 10.99 -38.70
N LEU A 10 -28.62 9.71 -38.47
CA LEU A 10 -28.82 9.19 -37.13
C LEU A 10 -27.45 9.22 -36.41
N PRO A 11 -27.35 9.76 -35.18
CA PRO A 11 -26.12 9.67 -34.43
C PRO A 11 -25.88 8.19 -34.12
N VAL A 12 -24.81 7.64 -34.70
CA VAL A 12 -24.25 6.36 -34.29
C VAL A 12 -23.73 6.58 -32.87
N VAL A 13 -24.54 6.21 -31.88
CA VAL A 13 -24.05 6.02 -30.52
C VAL A 13 -23.14 4.81 -30.59
N LEU A 14 -21.83 5.03 -30.74
CA LEU A 14 -20.87 4.01 -30.41
C LEU A 14 -21.15 3.61 -28.95
N PRO A 15 -21.28 2.31 -28.63
CA PRO A 15 -21.19 1.92 -27.24
C PRO A 15 -19.82 2.40 -26.77
N SER A 16 -19.81 3.41 -25.91
CA SER A 16 -18.65 3.71 -25.10
C SER A 16 -18.35 2.40 -24.39
N ARG A 17 -17.32 1.68 -24.87
CA ARG A 17 -16.55 0.82 -23.99
C ARG A 17 -16.00 1.79 -22.97
N GLY A 18 -16.77 2.01 -21.90
CA GLY A 18 -16.23 2.50 -20.66
C GLY A 18 -15.24 1.43 -20.24
N SER A 19 -14.01 1.52 -20.74
CA SER A 19 -12.87 0.88 -20.14
C SER A 19 -12.89 1.40 -18.72
N SER A 20 -13.37 0.58 -17.78
CA SER A 20 -12.98 0.72 -16.39
C SER A 20 -11.48 1.05 -16.42
N PRO A 21 -11.02 2.15 -15.79
CA PRO A 21 -9.62 2.52 -15.86
C PRO A 21 -8.82 1.29 -15.44
N GLU A 22 -8.09 0.71 -16.40
CA GLU A 22 -7.31 -0.49 -16.16
C GLU A 22 -6.40 -0.19 -14.98
N CYS A 23 -6.50 -1.01 -13.93
CA CYS A 23 -5.72 -0.82 -12.72
C CYS A 23 -4.24 -0.97 -13.08
N PRO A 24 -3.45 0.12 -13.13
CA PRO A 24 -2.06 0.07 -13.60
C PRO A 24 -1.14 -0.55 -12.56
N TRP A 25 -1.67 -0.92 -11.39
CA TRP A 25 -0.91 -1.47 -10.28
C TRP A 25 -0.18 -2.77 -10.62
N LEU A 26 -0.72 -3.55 -11.56
CA LEU A 26 -0.12 -4.79 -11.99
C LEU A 26 0.89 -4.63 -13.14
N ASP A 27 1.19 -3.40 -13.55
CA ASP A 27 2.39 -3.16 -14.36
C ASP A 27 3.63 -3.38 -13.50
N ASN A 28 4.75 -3.81 -14.10
CA ASN A 28 6.06 -4.05 -13.45
C ASN A 28 6.54 -2.88 -12.53
N LYS A 29 5.96 -1.69 -12.69
CA LYS A 29 6.20 -0.50 -11.88
C LYS A 29 5.67 -0.58 -10.45
N GLY A 30 4.58 -1.31 -10.19
CA GLY A 30 4.00 -1.47 -8.86
C GLY A 30 4.91 -2.25 -7.91
N GLU A 31 5.41 -3.41 -8.36
CA GLU A 31 6.37 -4.23 -7.62
C GLU A 31 7.68 -3.45 -7.38
N PHE A 32 8.17 -2.74 -8.40
CA PHE A 32 9.35 -1.89 -8.29
C PHE A 32 9.22 -0.78 -7.23
N LEU A 33 8.06 -0.13 -7.13
CA LEU A 33 7.81 0.89 -6.09
C LEU A 33 7.86 0.29 -4.68
N VAL A 34 7.28 -0.89 -4.47
CA VAL A 34 7.30 -1.56 -3.17
C VAL A 34 8.72 -1.97 -2.79
N HIS A 35 9.53 -2.47 -3.74
CA HIS A 35 10.94 -2.78 -3.50
C HIS A 35 11.77 -1.54 -3.14
N LYS A 36 11.52 -0.40 -3.79
CA LYS A 36 12.16 0.86 -3.42
C LYS A 36 11.82 1.29 -2.00
N ILE A 37 10.56 1.16 -1.60
CA ILE A 37 10.14 1.45 -0.22
C ILE A 37 10.87 0.56 0.77
N LEU A 38 10.95 -0.75 0.51
CA LEU A 38 11.70 -1.69 1.34
C LEU A 38 13.19 -1.30 1.44
N THR A 39 13.81 -0.90 0.34
CA THR A 39 15.21 -0.44 0.33
C THR A 39 15.40 0.81 1.19
N VAL A 40 14.43 1.73 1.23
CA VAL A 40 14.48 2.89 2.12
C VAL A 40 14.31 2.46 3.57
N LEU A 41 13.38 1.55 3.86
CA LEU A 41 13.16 1.05 5.20
C LEU A 41 14.37 0.28 5.76
N ASP A 42 15.07 -0.51 4.94
CA ASP A 42 16.29 -1.20 5.35
C ASP A 42 17.40 -0.21 5.76
N ARG A 43 17.53 0.92 5.04
CA ARG A 43 18.45 2.01 5.43
C ARG A 43 18.04 2.73 6.71
N MET A 44 16.77 2.63 7.10
CA MET A 44 16.19 3.25 8.28
C MET A 44 16.17 2.29 9.49
N GLU A 45 16.81 1.13 9.41
CA GLU A 45 16.97 0.23 10.55
C GLU A 45 17.70 0.94 11.71
N PRO A 46 17.16 0.88 12.94
CA PRO A 46 17.86 1.41 14.10
C PRO A 46 19.23 0.74 14.27
N MET A 47 20.29 1.56 14.35
CA MET A 47 21.68 1.08 14.50
C MET A 47 22.09 0.85 15.97
N GLU A 48 21.22 1.20 16.91
CA GLU A 48 21.45 1.01 18.35
C GLU A 48 21.27 -0.46 18.73
N GLU A 49 22.03 -0.94 19.73
CA GLU A 49 21.87 -2.30 20.25
C GLU A 49 20.46 -2.45 20.84
N ILE A 50 19.68 -3.38 20.30
CA ILE A 50 18.29 -3.59 20.66
C ILE A 50 18.22 -4.76 21.65
N PRO A 51 17.73 -4.54 22.88
CA PRO A 51 17.47 -5.62 23.83
C PRO A 51 16.57 -6.72 23.23
N ASP A 52 16.85 -7.98 23.59
CA ASP A 52 16.12 -9.16 23.09
C ASP A 52 14.62 -9.12 23.39
N ASP A 53 14.21 -8.44 24.46
CA ASP A 53 12.81 -8.27 24.84
C ASP A 53 12.07 -7.20 24.00
N CYS A 54 12.78 -6.43 23.17
CA CYS A 54 12.17 -5.51 22.21
C CYS A 54 11.63 -6.21 20.95
N PHE A 55 12.02 -7.46 20.68
CA PHE A 55 11.63 -8.17 19.47
C PHE A 55 10.20 -8.72 19.60
N LEU A 56 9.28 -8.09 18.87
CA LEU A 56 7.90 -8.53 18.82
C LEU A 56 7.71 -9.57 17.71
N PRO A 57 7.08 -10.74 17.98
CA PRO A 57 6.68 -11.65 16.92
C PRO A 57 5.64 -10.97 16.03
N LEU A 58 5.93 -10.88 14.73
CA LEU A 58 5.04 -10.29 13.73
C LEU A 58 4.38 -11.41 12.94
N PRO A 59 3.09 -11.73 13.18
CA PRO A 59 2.46 -12.83 12.48
C PRO A 59 2.34 -12.52 10.99
N PRO A 60 2.49 -13.53 10.11
CA PRO A 60 2.23 -13.34 8.68
C PRO A 60 0.78 -12.88 8.48
N ILE A 61 0.57 -12.04 7.46
CA ILE A 61 -0.77 -11.72 7.00
C ILE A 61 -1.11 -12.76 5.94
N ASP A 62 -2.18 -13.51 6.15
CA ASP A 62 -2.66 -14.46 5.17
C ASP A 62 -3.47 -13.71 4.10
N PHE A 63 -2.96 -13.69 2.87
CA PHE A 63 -3.67 -13.13 1.73
C PHE A 63 -4.35 -14.29 0.99
N THR A 64 -5.67 -14.24 0.90
CA THR A 64 -6.45 -15.26 0.20
C THR A 64 -6.15 -15.24 -1.31
N HIS A 65 -6.01 -16.41 -1.91
CA HIS A 65 -5.81 -16.56 -3.36
C HIS A 65 -6.99 -16.05 -4.21
N ASN A 66 -8.15 -15.76 -3.64
CA ASN A 66 -9.32 -15.27 -4.38
C ASN A 66 -9.59 -13.77 -4.14
N MET A 67 -8.59 -13.03 -3.65
CA MET A 67 -8.71 -11.60 -3.39
C MET A 67 -8.89 -10.82 -4.70
N SER A 68 -9.86 -9.90 -4.72
CA SER A 68 -10.04 -9.01 -5.87
C SER A 68 -8.92 -7.97 -5.93
N LEU A 69 -8.66 -7.46 -7.14
CA LEU A 69 -7.67 -6.41 -7.34
C LEU A 69 -7.98 -5.13 -6.54
N GLY A 70 -9.27 -4.79 -6.41
CA GLY A 70 -9.71 -3.66 -5.60
C GLY A 70 -9.49 -3.87 -4.10
N ALA A 71 -9.74 -5.09 -3.59
CA ALA A 71 -9.46 -5.42 -2.19
C ALA A 71 -7.96 -5.31 -1.88
N ALA A 72 -7.13 -5.85 -2.77
CA ALA A 72 -5.69 -5.81 -2.64
C ALA A 72 -5.16 -4.37 -2.72
N ALA A 73 -5.65 -3.56 -3.65
CA ALA A 73 -5.33 -2.12 -3.74
C ALA A 73 -5.75 -1.35 -2.49
N ALA A 74 -6.92 -1.66 -1.92
CA ALA A 74 -7.40 -1.05 -0.69
C ALA A 74 -6.47 -1.36 0.51
N ILE A 75 -5.94 -2.57 0.62
CA ILE A 75 -4.94 -2.93 1.63
C ILE A 75 -3.69 -2.06 1.47
N VAL A 76 -3.15 -1.98 0.24
CA VAL A 76 -1.94 -1.20 -0.05
C VAL A 76 -2.13 0.28 0.28
N ASP A 77 -3.23 0.90 -0.17
CA ASP A 77 -3.53 2.31 0.13
C ASP A 77 -3.65 2.55 1.65
N LYS A 78 -4.27 1.62 2.39
CA LYS A 78 -4.47 1.75 3.83
C LYS A 78 -3.17 1.63 4.62
N VAL A 79 -2.31 0.68 4.24
CA VAL A 79 -0.95 0.56 4.81
C VAL A 79 -0.16 1.84 4.52
N ALA A 80 -0.14 2.30 3.26
CA ALA A 80 0.58 3.51 2.87
C ALA A 80 0.10 4.76 3.62
N ARG A 81 -1.22 4.97 3.77
CA ARG A 81 -1.76 6.10 4.56
C ARG A 81 -1.31 6.06 6.01
N LYS A 82 -1.28 4.87 6.62
CA LYS A 82 -0.84 4.71 8.01
C LYS A 82 0.66 4.98 8.15
N THR A 83 1.47 4.52 7.21
CA THR A 83 2.91 4.80 7.19
C THR A 83 3.17 6.29 7.00
N ILE A 84 2.50 6.95 6.03
CA ILE A 84 2.61 8.40 5.81
C ILE A 84 2.28 9.16 7.10
N ARG A 85 1.16 8.84 7.75
CA ARG A 85 0.76 9.51 9.00
C ARG A 85 1.76 9.31 10.14
N LEU A 86 2.42 8.16 10.19
CA LEU A 86 3.42 7.85 11.21
C LEU A 86 4.70 8.65 10.96
N TYR A 87 5.28 8.52 9.77
CA TYR A 87 6.59 9.12 9.46
C TYR A 87 6.52 10.63 9.26
N SER A 88 5.42 11.19 8.75
CA SER A 88 5.25 12.65 8.70
C SER A 88 5.30 13.34 10.07
N LYS A 89 4.86 12.63 11.14
CA LYS A 89 4.81 13.18 12.50
C LYS A 89 6.01 12.80 13.35
N LYS A 90 6.53 11.59 13.16
CA LYS A 90 7.50 10.98 14.08
C LYS A 90 8.87 10.77 13.48
N CYS A 91 9.11 11.07 12.19
CA CYS A 91 10.39 10.82 11.52
C CYS A 91 11.62 11.19 12.39
N HIS A 92 11.66 12.43 12.88
CA HIS A 92 12.78 12.90 13.70
C HIS A 92 12.85 12.21 15.08
N GLN A 93 11.70 11.96 15.71
CA GLN A 93 11.61 11.23 17.00
C GLN A 93 12.10 9.78 16.86
N LEU A 94 11.93 9.20 15.67
CA LEU A 94 12.41 7.87 15.33
C LEU A 94 13.92 7.84 15.01
N GLY A 95 14.61 8.98 15.04
CA GLY A 95 16.05 9.06 14.81
C GLY A 95 16.44 9.03 13.33
N HIS A 96 15.49 9.22 12.41
CA HIS A 96 15.76 9.17 10.97
C HIS A 96 16.17 10.53 10.40
N THR A 97 16.94 10.49 9.31
CA THR A 97 17.34 11.71 8.59
C THR A 97 16.15 12.29 7.83
N GLN A 98 16.17 13.61 7.62
CA GLN A 98 15.18 14.28 6.78
C GLN A 98 15.18 13.73 5.34
N LYS A 99 16.35 13.35 4.83
CA LYS A 99 16.52 12.77 3.49
C LYS A 99 15.75 11.46 3.35
N ASP A 100 15.99 10.51 4.24
CA ASP A 100 15.36 9.18 4.17
C ASP A 100 13.85 9.28 4.36
N CYS A 101 13.39 10.12 5.28
CA CYS A 101 11.95 10.34 5.46
C CYS A 101 11.29 11.02 4.27
N SER A 102 11.95 11.99 3.64
CA SER A 102 11.40 12.66 2.45
C SER A 102 11.32 11.68 1.29
N GLU A 103 12.34 10.84 1.11
CA GLU A 103 12.36 9.79 0.09
C GLU A 103 11.25 8.76 0.35
N LEU A 104 11.12 8.27 1.59
CA LEU A 104 10.05 7.36 1.99
C LEU A 104 8.66 7.97 1.72
N LEU A 105 8.41 9.19 2.20
CA LEU A 105 7.12 9.85 2.00
C LEU A 105 6.79 10.05 0.51
N HIS A 106 7.79 10.43 -0.29
CA HIS A 106 7.61 10.57 -1.74
C HIS A 106 7.17 9.24 -2.38
N LEU A 107 7.87 8.15 -2.10
CA LEU A 107 7.53 6.82 -2.63
C LEU A 107 6.16 6.34 -2.15
N LEU A 108 5.79 6.62 -0.90
CA LEU A 108 4.47 6.27 -0.36
C LEU A 108 3.34 7.04 -1.06
N HIS A 109 3.56 8.32 -1.36
CA HIS A 109 2.60 9.10 -2.13
C HIS A 109 2.46 8.58 -3.56
N GLN A 110 3.56 8.19 -4.21
CA GLN A 110 3.55 7.57 -5.53
C GLN A 110 2.79 6.24 -5.51
N LEU A 111 3.06 5.36 -4.55
CA LEU A 111 2.37 4.08 -4.40
C LEU A 111 0.86 4.28 -4.28
N ARG A 112 0.42 5.26 -3.50
CA ARG A 112 -1.01 5.59 -3.36
C ARG A 112 -1.64 6.09 -4.66
N GLN A 113 -0.95 6.96 -5.39
CA GLN A 113 -1.41 7.41 -6.71
C GLN A 113 -1.51 6.24 -7.68
N TRP A 114 -0.60 5.28 -7.56
CA TRP A 114 -0.53 4.11 -8.44
C TRP A 114 -1.68 3.13 -8.22
N VAL A 115 -2.07 2.88 -6.96
CA VAL A 115 -3.19 1.99 -6.64
C VAL A 115 -4.56 2.70 -6.70
N ALA A 116 -4.59 4.03 -6.76
CA ALA A 116 -5.84 4.80 -6.74
C ALA A 116 -6.85 4.41 -7.83
N PRO A 117 -6.46 4.14 -9.10
CA PRO A 117 -7.40 3.72 -10.14
C PRO A 117 -8.04 2.35 -9.86
N CYS A 118 -7.40 1.53 -9.04
CA CYS A 118 -7.84 0.19 -8.67
C CYS A 118 -8.84 0.20 -7.50
N LEU A 119 -8.96 1.32 -6.79
CA LEU A 119 -9.84 1.44 -5.64
C LEU A 119 -11.28 1.53 -6.14
N THR A 120 -12.07 0.47 -5.94
CA THR A 120 -13.53 0.57 -5.93
C THR A 120 -14.00 1.06 -4.56
N ASP A 121 -15.31 1.09 -4.34
CA ASP A 121 -15.92 1.59 -3.12
C ASP A 121 -15.31 0.98 -1.85
N THR A 122 -14.55 1.79 -1.11
CA THR A 122 -13.71 1.34 0.03
C THR A 122 -14.48 0.69 1.18
N TRP A 123 -15.82 0.83 1.22
CA TRP A 123 -16.67 0.16 2.19
C TRP A 123 -16.74 -1.36 1.95
N GLU A 124 -16.62 -1.80 0.69
CA GLU A 124 -16.64 -3.21 0.27
C GLU A 124 -15.47 -4.00 0.85
N TYR A 125 -14.37 -3.32 1.20
CA TYR A 125 -13.13 -3.97 1.63
C TYR A 125 -12.86 -3.82 3.12
N LYS A 126 -13.86 -3.38 3.89
CA LYS A 126 -13.72 -3.25 5.35
C LYS A 126 -13.36 -4.60 5.98
N GLU A 127 -14.02 -5.68 5.58
CA GLU A 127 -13.78 -7.02 6.14
C GLU A 127 -12.37 -7.55 5.86
N VAL A 128 -11.80 -7.22 4.70
CA VAL A 128 -10.45 -7.63 4.31
C VAL A 128 -9.38 -6.73 4.95
N THR A 129 -9.69 -5.46 5.17
CA THR A 129 -8.73 -4.49 5.69
C THR A 129 -8.72 -4.38 7.22
N GLU A 130 -9.81 -4.67 7.92
CA GLU A 130 -9.89 -4.57 9.40
C GLU A 130 -8.95 -5.55 10.14
N PRO A 131 -8.79 -6.83 9.77
CA PRO A 131 -7.84 -7.72 10.45
C PRO A 131 -6.41 -7.17 10.38
N ILE A 132 -6.02 -6.65 9.21
CA ILE A 132 -4.71 -6.02 9.00
C ILE A 132 -4.60 -4.74 9.85
N LEU A 133 -5.67 -3.96 9.95
CA LEU A 133 -5.70 -2.77 10.79
C LEU A 133 -5.60 -3.10 12.28
N GLU A 134 -6.22 -4.19 12.71
CA GLU A 134 -6.26 -4.61 14.10
C GLU A 134 -4.89 -5.15 14.50
N GLN A 135 -4.25 -5.94 13.65
CA GLN A 135 -2.86 -6.31 13.80
C GLN A 135 -1.94 -5.08 13.86
N LEU A 136 -2.18 -4.07 13.02
CA LEU A 136 -1.49 -2.77 13.07
C LEU A 136 -1.74 -1.98 14.36
N ARG A 137 -2.89 -2.16 15.02
CA ARG A 137 -3.21 -1.50 16.30
C ARG A 137 -2.56 -2.26 17.46
N GLN A 138 -2.75 -3.58 17.52
CA GLN A 138 -2.19 -4.45 18.54
C GLN A 138 -0.66 -4.29 18.63
N GLN A 139 0.03 -4.27 17.48
CA GLN A 139 1.49 -4.06 17.45
C GLN A 139 1.95 -2.70 18.00
N ARG A 140 1.12 -1.65 17.90
CA ARG A 140 1.44 -0.36 18.55
C ARG A 140 1.23 -0.41 20.06
N GLN A 141 0.30 -1.23 20.53
CA GLN A 141 -0.06 -1.34 21.94
C GLN A 141 0.89 -2.27 22.69
N THR A 142 1.47 -3.27 22.00
CA THR A 142 2.45 -4.22 22.57
C THR A 142 3.89 -3.73 22.54
N ALA A 143 4.16 -2.50 22.07
CA ALA A 143 5.53 -1.95 22.09
C ALA A 143 6.06 -1.94 23.54
N PRO A 144 7.15 -2.66 23.84
CA PRO A 144 7.63 -2.82 25.21
C PRO A 144 8.09 -1.48 25.76
N ASN A 145 7.61 -1.19 26.98
CA ASN A 145 7.88 -0.04 27.83
C ASN A 145 7.93 1.34 27.13
N PRO A 146 6.94 2.24 27.37
CA PRO A 146 6.94 3.59 26.80
C PRO A 146 8.14 4.48 27.23
N GLY A 147 8.98 4.01 28.17
CA GLY A 147 10.24 4.64 28.56
C GLY A 147 11.49 4.19 27.78
N ASN A 148 11.43 3.09 27.01
CA ASN A 148 12.56 2.63 26.20
C ASN A 148 12.41 3.08 24.75
N THR A 149 13.03 4.23 24.45
CA THR A 149 12.99 4.86 23.12
C THR A 149 13.55 3.94 22.02
N ALA A 150 14.56 3.10 22.34
CA ALA A 150 15.16 2.17 21.37
C ALA A 150 14.21 1.01 21.02
N CYS A 151 13.58 0.38 22.01
CA CYS A 151 12.54 -0.63 21.77
C CYS A 151 11.39 -0.07 20.92
N ALA A 152 10.93 1.15 21.22
CA ALA A 152 9.83 1.78 20.50
C ALA A 152 10.20 2.07 19.03
N ARG A 153 11.43 2.54 18.78
CA ARG A 153 11.95 2.75 17.42
C ARG A 153 12.04 1.45 16.64
N HIS A 154 12.66 0.43 17.24
CA HIS A 154 12.78 -0.89 16.63
C HIS A 154 11.42 -1.51 16.33
N SER A 155 10.48 -1.48 17.27
CA SER A 155 9.12 -1.99 17.07
C SER A 155 8.40 -1.30 15.90
N ILE A 156 8.53 0.03 15.80
CA ILE A 156 7.93 0.81 14.71
C ILE A 156 8.55 0.46 13.36
N TRP A 157 9.89 0.37 13.30
CA TRP A 157 10.60 -0.01 12.10
C TRP A 157 10.24 -1.44 11.68
N ALA A 158 10.41 -2.42 12.58
CA ALA A 158 10.17 -3.83 12.32
C ALA A 158 8.72 -4.08 11.86
N ALA A 159 7.74 -3.48 12.52
CA ALA A 159 6.34 -3.55 12.11
C ALA A 159 6.16 -2.97 10.69
N THR A 160 6.66 -1.75 10.44
CA THR A 160 6.55 -1.11 9.12
C THR A 160 7.17 -1.97 8.02
N THR A 161 8.40 -2.44 8.22
CA THR A 161 9.12 -3.31 7.28
C THR A 161 8.37 -4.61 7.03
N HIS A 162 7.82 -5.24 8.08
CA HIS A 162 6.97 -6.42 7.94
C HIS A 162 5.75 -6.15 7.04
N TYR A 163 5.04 -5.04 7.25
CA TYR A 163 3.89 -4.71 6.39
C TYR A 163 4.29 -4.52 4.93
N TYR A 164 5.43 -3.90 4.64
CA TYR A 164 5.86 -3.76 3.25
C TYR A 164 6.35 -5.08 2.65
N ARG A 165 6.90 -6.00 3.44
CA ARG A 165 7.15 -7.38 2.99
C ARG A 165 5.84 -8.10 2.64
N GLN A 166 4.77 -7.88 3.42
CA GLN A 166 3.45 -8.42 3.09
C GLN A 166 2.85 -7.74 1.85
N VAL A 167 2.96 -6.42 1.70
CA VAL A 167 2.53 -5.69 0.49
C VAL A 167 3.29 -6.19 -0.75
N ALA A 168 4.59 -6.50 -0.63
CA ALA A 168 5.36 -7.08 -1.74
C ALA A 168 4.82 -8.47 -2.13
N ARG A 169 4.55 -9.33 -1.15
CA ARG A 169 3.93 -10.65 -1.39
C ARG A 169 2.56 -10.53 -2.05
N LEU A 170 1.72 -9.62 -1.57
CA LEU A 170 0.40 -9.34 -2.16
C LEU A 170 0.53 -8.84 -3.59
N THR A 171 1.44 -7.89 -3.85
CA THR A 171 1.67 -7.36 -5.20
C THR A 171 2.12 -8.46 -6.16
N SER A 172 3.07 -9.30 -5.75
CA SER A 172 3.55 -10.44 -6.53
C SER A 172 2.43 -11.47 -6.78
N LEU A 173 1.58 -11.73 -5.78
CA LEU A 173 0.42 -12.61 -5.94
C LEU A 173 -0.56 -12.07 -6.99
N MET A 174 -0.94 -10.78 -6.88
CA MET A 174 -1.87 -10.16 -7.83
C MET A 174 -1.28 -10.11 -9.25
N PHE A 175 0.02 -9.84 -9.38
CA PHE A 175 0.72 -9.88 -10.65
C PHE A 175 0.66 -11.27 -11.29
N LYS A 176 0.97 -12.32 -10.53
CA LYS A 176 0.87 -13.70 -11.00
C LYS A 176 -0.55 -14.05 -11.44
N GLN A 177 -1.56 -13.66 -10.67
CA GLN A 177 -2.96 -13.91 -11.04
C GLN A 177 -3.35 -13.21 -12.33
N HIS A 178 -2.89 -11.98 -12.54
CA HIS A 178 -3.14 -11.26 -13.78
C HIS A 178 -2.45 -11.90 -14.99
N LEU A 179 -1.25 -12.47 -14.82
CA LEU A 179 -0.58 -13.21 -15.89
C LEU A 179 -1.20 -14.57 -16.21
N MET A 180 -1.93 -15.16 -15.26
CA MET A 180 -2.56 -16.49 -15.42
C MET A 180 -4.00 -16.42 -15.93
N ASN A 181 -4.62 -15.23 -15.95
CA ASN A 181 -5.99 -14.99 -16.44
C ASN A 181 -5.99 -14.40 -17.85
#